data_AF-Q83AX3-F1
#
_entry.id   AF-Q83AX3-F1
#
_cell.length_a   1.000
_cell.length_b   1.000
_cell.length_c   1.000
_cell.angle_alpha   90.00
_cell.angle_beta   90.00
_cell.angle_gamma   90.00
#
_symmetry.space_group_name_H-M   'P 1'
#
loop_
_entity.id
_entity.type
_entity.pdbx_description
1 polymer ?
#
loop_
_entity_poly.entity_id
_entity_poly.type
_entity_poly.pdbx_seq_one_letter_code
_entity_poly.pdbx_strand_id
1 'polypeptide(L)'
;MVDDEKREVSEEIEEALKKLHLDDVDWARALSPHEILYLLDRCPFLQIVSTNEIEAFSETKFITAQSGWTIHHYGEAMSSSPGPLLFQGGDYRILGDDDEGDDGEGGTIVNPGKGTIVKQAFTTAAEMIALAQKSGWRGVRIIDGHPLMQWAAWMQATDDAFHLEGYEPDEKARKKRERVKRSEVEDQLKINVKPTRR
;
A
#
# COMPACT_ATOMS: atom_id res chain seq x y z
N MET A 1 -32.77 21.08 10.25
CA MET A 1 -32.09 19.75 10.31
C MET A 1 -30.91 19.70 9.35
N VAL A 2 -31.07 19.58 8.02
CA VAL A 2 -29.89 19.50 7.11
C VAL A 2 -29.04 20.78 7.12
N ASP A 3 -29.64 21.96 7.25
CA ASP A 3 -28.89 23.23 7.29
C ASP A 3 -28.22 23.50 8.64
N ASP A 4 -28.72 22.93 9.74
CA ASP A 4 -28.11 23.08 11.07
C ASP A 4 -26.84 22.22 11.17
N GLU A 5 -26.89 20.96 10.69
CA GLU A 5 -25.72 20.06 10.67
C GLU A 5 -24.58 20.61 9.82
N LYS A 6 -24.88 21.18 8.65
CA LYS A 6 -23.84 21.81 7.79
C LYS A 6 -23.15 22.99 8.46
N ARG A 7 -23.89 23.76 9.26
CA ARG A 7 -23.36 24.92 9.97
C ARG A 7 -22.46 24.50 11.11
N GLU A 8 -22.87 23.51 11.90
CA GLU A 8 -22.08 22.95 13.00
C GLU A 8 -20.74 22.40 12.50
N VAL A 9 -20.74 21.62 11.42
CA VAL A 9 -19.51 21.10 10.79
C VAL A 9 -18.60 22.24 10.30
N SER A 10 -19.17 23.30 9.72
CA SER A 10 -18.37 24.44 9.24
C SER A 10 -17.68 25.19 10.40
N GLU A 11 -18.38 25.39 11.52
CA GLU A 11 -17.84 26.06 12.71
C GLU A 11 -16.71 25.21 13.36
N GLU A 12 -16.89 23.89 13.44
CA GLU A 12 -15.85 22.96 13.93
C GLU A 12 -14.58 22.96 13.05
N ILE A 13 -14.75 22.98 11.73
CA ILE A 13 -13.63 23.05 10.78
C ILE A 13 -12.85 24.36 10.97
N GLU A 14 -13.54 25.51 11.08
CA GLU A 14 -12.88 26.80 11.31
C GLU A 14 -12.10 26.85 12.63
N GLU A 15 -12.66 26.27 13.70
CA GLU A 15 -11.96 26.21 14.99
C GLU A 15 -10.71 25.32 14.90
N ALA A 16 -10.80 24.18 14.22
CA ALA A 16 -9.66 23.30 13.99
C ALA A 16 -8.58 23.98 13.14
N LEU A 17 -8.95 24.70 12.08
CA LEU A 17 -8.03 25.45 11.23
C LEU A 17 -7.29 26.54 12.02
N LYS A 18 -7.98 27.31 12.87
CA LYS A 18 -7.37 28.31 13.74
C LYS A 18 -6.38 27.69 14.74
N LYS A 19 -6.73 26.55 15.34
CA LYS A 19 -5.83 25.80 16.24
C LYS A 19 -4.58 25.32 15.54
N LEU A 20 -4.67 24.99 14.25
CA LEU A 20 -3.53 24.59 13.42
C LEU A 20 -2.77 25.77 12.80
N HIS A 21 -3.17 27.02 13.09
CA HIS A 21 -2.63 28.23 12.47
C HIS A 21 -2.74 28.24 10.94
N LEU A 22 -3.82 27.64 10.42
CA LEU A 22 -4.16 27.59 9.00
C LEU A 22 -5.27 28.59 8.72
N ASP A 23 -4.98 29.89 8.86
CA ASP A 23 -5.99 30.95 8.77
C ASP A 23 -6.44 31.25 7.33
N ASP A 24 -5.71 30.76 6.31
CA ASP A 24 -5.95 31.04 4.89
C ASP A 24 -5.97 29.75 4.05
N VAL A 25 -6.91 28.85 4.37
CA VAL A 25 -7.10 27.62 3.58
C VAL A 25 -7.96 27.92 2.36
N ASP A 26 -7.31 27.95 1.19
CA ASP A 26 -8.01 27.98 -0.08
C ASP A 26 -8.54 26.57 -0.44
N TRP A 27 -9.81 26.33 -0.09
CA TRP A 27 -10.54 25.11 -0.42
C TRP A 27 -10.81 24.93 -1.93
N ALA A 28 -10.72 26.00 -2.72
CA ALA A 28 -10.92 25.96 -4.16
C ALA A 28 -9.62 25.72 -4.94
N ARG A 29 -8.46 25.75 -4.26
CA ARG A 29 -7.17 25.50 -4.89
C ARG A 29 -7.09 24.08 -5.42
N ALA A 30 -6.68 23.94 -6.68
CA ALA A 30 -6.35 22.64 -7.25
C ALA A 30 -5.17 22.00 -6.50
N LEU A 31 -5.29 20.71 -6.17
CA LEU A 31 -4.19 19.93 -5.60
C LEU A 31 -3.09 19.76 -6.64
N SER A 32 -1.86 20.04 -6.24
CA SER A 32 -0.69 19.79 -7.08
C SER A 32 -0.36 18.29 -7.12
N PRO A 33 0.30 17.79 -8.17
CA PRO A 33 0.74 16.40 -8.24
C PRO A 33 1.62 15.97 -7.05
N HIS A 34 2.40 16.90 -6.46
CA HIS A 34 3.25 16.60 -5.31
C HIS A 34 2.43 16.35 -4.04
N GLU A 35 1.33 17.09 -3.85
CA GLU A 35 0.42 16.92 -2.71
C GLU A 35 -0.38 15.63 -2.83
N ILE A 36 -0.81 15.29 -4.05
CA ILE A 36 -1.41 14.00 -4.35
C ILE A 36 -0.43 12.88 -3.99
N LEU A 37 0.82 12.97 -4.45
CA LEU A 37 1.84 11.98 -4.14
C LEU A 37 2.11 11.87 -2.62
N TYR A 38 2.15 12.99 -1.92
CA TYR A 38 2.30 13.02 -0.46
C TYR A 38 1.17 12.28 0.28
N LEU A 39 -0.06 12.38 -0.21
CA LEU A 39 -1.21 11.64 0.31
C LEU A 39 -1.11 10.15 -0.05
N LEU A 40 -0.75 9.84 -1.29
CA LEU A 40 -0.56 8.47 -1.75
C LEU A 40 0.55 7.75 -0.98
N ASP A 41 1.65 8.43 -0.63
CA ASP A 41 2.76 7.87 0.16
C ASP A 41 2.29 7.38 1.55
N ARG A 42 1.24 8.00 2.10
CA ARG A 42 0.63 7.62 3.38
C ARG A 42 -0.46 6.59 3.22
N CYS A 43 -1.22 6.68 2.13
CA CYS A 43 -2.32 5.78 1.82
C CYS A 43 -2.07 5.08 0.47
N PRO A 44 -1.06 4.18 0.36
CA PRO A 44 -0.81 3.52 -0.91
C PRO A 44 -1.97 2.59 -1.22
N PHE A 45 -2.35 2.54 -2.49
CA PHE A 45 -3.35 1.60 -2.98
C PHE A 45 -2.98 1.12 -4.38
N LEU A 46 -3.66 0.10 -4.84
CA LEU A 46 -3.57 -0.40 -6.20
C LEU A 46 -4.93 -0.90 -6.62
N GLN A 47 -5.34 -0.56 -7.84
CA GLN A 47 -6.58 -1.00 -8.47
C GLN A 47 -6.26 -1.63 -9.82
N ILE A 48 -6.71 -2.87 -9.98
CA ILE A 48 -6.51 -3.67 -11.19
C ILE A 48 -7.82 -4.30 -11.64
N VAL A 49 -7.94 -4.49 -12.94
CA VAL A 49 -9.03 -5.23 -13.58
C VAL A 49 -8.48 -6.33 -14.47
N SER A 50 -9.28 -7.36 -14.69
CA SER A 50 -8.96 -8.43 -15.63
C SER A 50 -8.93 -7.90 -17.07
N THR A 51 -8.00 -8.38 -17.90
CA THR A 51 -8.00 -8.09 -19.34
C THR A 51 -8.94 -9.00 -20.13
N ASN A 52 -9.46 -10.06 -19.52
CA ASN A 52 -10.48 -10.93 -20.10
C ASN A 52 -11.79 -10.81 -19.33
N GLU A 53 -12.89 -11.21 -19.98
CA GLU A 53 -14.20 -11.27 -19.35
C GLU A 53 -14.18 -12.31 -18.22
N ILE A 54 -14.49 -11.84 -17.02
CA ILE A 54 -14.66 -12.62 -15.80
C ILE A 54 -15.92 -12.07 -15.13
N GLU A 55 -16.74 -12.94 -14.57
CA GLU A 55 -17.93 -12.47 -13.88
C GLU A 55 -17.57 -11.80 -12.56
N ALA A 56 -18.18 -10.65 -12.30
CA ALA A 56 -18.15 -10.05 -11.00
C ALA A 56 -18.81 -10.97 -9.97
N PHE A 57 -18.27 -11.00 -8.76
CA PHE A 57 -18.92 -11.69 -7.65
C PHE A 57 -20.19 -10.93 -7.22
N SER A 58 -21.21 -11.65 -6.77
CA SER A 58 -22.40 -11.04 -6.17
C SER A 58 -22.08 -10.25 -4.90
N GLU A 59 -21.02 -10.64 -4.19
CA GLU A 59 -20.53 -10.00 -2.99
C GLU A 59 -19.01 -9.84 -3.05
N THR A 60 -18.50 -8.73 -2.50
CA THR A 60 -17.06 -8.46 -2.45
C THR A 60 -16.38 -9.40 -1.46
N LYS A 61 -15.31 -10.07 -1.90
CA LYS A 61 -14.49 -10.91 -1.03
C LYS A 61 -13.34 -10.10 -0.45
N PHE A 62 -13.19 -10.11 0.87
CA PHE A 62 -12.10 -9.45 1.58
C PHE A 62 -11.01 -10.47 1.92
N ILE A 63 -9.81 -10.26 1.39
CA ILE A 63 -8.67 -11.17 1.56
C ILE A 63 -7.58 -10.41 2.31
N THR A 64 -7.09 -10.98 3.42
CA THR A 64 -5.94 -10.43 4.15
C THR A 64 -4.65 -10.87 3.47
N ALA A 65 -3.87 -9.92 2.96
CA ALA A 65 -2.54 -10.14 2.41
C ALA A 65 -1.54 -10.55 3.52
N GLN A 66 -0.38 -11.11 3.17
CA GLN A 66 0.64 -11.47 4.18
C GLN A 66 1.16 -10.24 4.93
N SER A 67 1.11 -9.07 4.30
CA SER A 67 1.43 -7.77 4.90
C SER A 67 0.42 -7.33 5.98
N GLY A 68 -0.75 -7.96 6.07
CA GLY A 68 -1.88 -7.56 6.92
C GLY A 68 -2.86 -6.61 6.23
N TRP A 69 -2.58 -6.20 4.98
CA TRP A 69 -3.46 -5.33 4.20
C TRP A 69 -4.70 -6.07 3.72
N THR A 70 -5.74 -5.31 3.39
CA THR A 70 -6.99 -5.87 2.88
C THR A 70 -7.03 -5.71 1.35
N ILE A 71 -7.22 -6.83 0.66
CA ILE A 71 -7.51 -6.89 -0.78
C ILE A 71 -9.02 -7.09 -0.94
N HIS A 72 -9.67 -6.14 -1.60
CA HIS A 72 -11.06 -6.20 -2.03
C HIS A 72 -11.11 -6.88 -3.39
N HIS A 73 -11.71 -8.06 -3.46
CA HIS A 73 -11.82 -8.84 -4.69
C HIS A 73 -13.27 -8.92 -5.16
N TYR A 74 -13.52 -8.36 -6.33
CA TYR A 74 -14.84 -8.24 -6.96
C TYR A 74 -15.07 -9.28 -8.06
N GLY A 75 -14.18 -10.27 -8.24
CA GLY A 75 -14.22 -11.22 -9.37
C GLY A 75 -13.41 -10.73 -10.56
N GLU A 76 -13.92 -9.72 -11.27
CA GLU A 76 -13.24 -9.11 -12.43
C GLU A 76 -12.27 -7.98 -12.06
N ALA A 77 -12.36 -7.47 -10.84
CA ALA A 77 -11.55 -6.37 -10.34
C ALA A 77 -10.97 -6.69 -8.96
N MET A 78 -9.85 -6.04 -8.63
CA MET A 78 -9.26 -6.04 -7.30
C MET A 78 -8.76 -4.66 -6.92
N SER A 79 -8.90 -4.34 -5.64
CA SER A 79 -8.37 -3.13 -5.03
C SER A 79 -7.67 -3.49 -3.73
N SER A 80 -6.60 -2.80 -3.36
CA SER A 80 -5.96 -2.95 -2.05
C SER A 80 -6.13 -1.70 -1.20
N SER A 81 -6.29 -1.90 0.11
CA SER A 81 -6.12 -0.84 1.09
C SER A 81 -5.23 -1.33 2.24
N PRO A 82 -4.52 -0.42 2.93
CA PRO A 82 -3.84 -0.74 4.18
C PRO A 82 -4.79 -1.21 5.29
N GLY A 83 -6.10 -1.06 5.10
CA GLY A 83 -7.10 -1.47 6.08
C GLY A 83 -6.92 -0.74 7.41
N PRO A 84 -7.19 -1.40 8.55
CA PRO A 84 -7.05 -0.78 9.87
C PRO A 84 -5.60 -0.43 10.24
N LEU A 85 -4.62 -0.90 9.46
CA LEU A 85 -3.20 -0.69 9.70
C LEU A 85 -2.66 0.62 9.11
N LEU A 86 -3.48 1.42 8.42
CA LEU A 86 -3.06 2.69 7.82
C LEU A 86 -2.36 3.61 8.84
N PHE A 87 -2.83 3.63 10.08
CA PHE A 87 -2.25 4.40 11.18
C PHE A 87 -1.24 3.60 12.03
N GLN A 88 -1.00 2.32 11.71
CA GLN A 88 -0.21 1.38 12.52
C GLN A 88 1.08 0.92 11.81
N GLY A 89 1.60 1.73 10.87
CA GLY A 89 2.71 1.34 9.99
C GLY A 89 3.94 0.75 10.70
N GLY A 90 4.62 -0.22 10.07
CA GLY A 90 5.87 -0.76 10.62
C GLY A 90 5.72 -1.49 11.95
N ASP A 91 6.85 -1.71 12.63
CA ASP A 91 6.88 -2.11 14.04
C ASP A 91 6.45 -0.90 14.90
N TYR A 92 5.21 -0.42 14.74
CA TYR A 92 4.66 0.68 15.52
C TYR A 92 4.54 0.28 16.99
N ARG A 93 5.07 1.12 17.87
CA ARG A 93 4.95 0.97 19.32
C ARG A 93 3.77 1.79 19.80
N ILE A 94 2.77 1.18 20.42
CA ILE A 94 1.86 1.94 21.28
C ILE A 94 2.70 2.32 22.51
N LEU A 95 2.94 3.62 22.69
CA LEU A 95 3.24 4.16 24.01
C LEU A 95 1.92 4.02 24.77
N GLY A 96 1.84 3.05 25.69
CA GLY A 96 0.71 3.01 26.61
C GLY A 96 0.75 4.28 27.44
N ASP A 97 -0.38 4.96 27.56
CA ASP A 97 -0.53 6.16 28.41
C ASP A 97 -0.63 5.81 29.92
N ASP A 98 -0.37 4.55 30.29
CA ASP A 98 -0.45 4.11 31.68
C ASP A 98 0.95 3.92 32.27
N ASP A 99 1.27 4.91 33.11
CA ASP A 99 2.14 4.90 34.29
C ASP A 99 3.39 5.78 34.21
N GLU A 100 3.27 6.88 34.97
CA GLU A 100 4.34 7.73 35.46
C GLU A 100 5.43 6.87 36.11
N GLY A 101 6.55 6.72 35.41
CA GLY A 101 7.83 6.37 36.01
C GLY A 101 8.31 4.95 35.71
N ASP A 102 9.02 4.79 34.61
CA ASP A 102 10.34 4.14 34.57
C ASP A 102 10.93 4.41 33.18
N ASP A 103 12.25 4.50 33.06
CA ASP A 103 12.99 4.72 31.79
C ASP A 103 12.91 3.48 30.87
N GLY A 104 11.70 3.03 30.56
CA GLY A 104 11.38 1.80 29.85
C GLY A 104 11.27 2.03 28.36
N GLU A 105 12.26 1.54 27.62
CA GLU A 105 12.34 1.43 26.16
C GLU A 105 11.29 0.46 25.55
N GLY A 106 10.06 0.40 26.09
CA GLY A 106 9.18 -0.77 26.05
C GLY A 106 7.75 -0.53 25.55
N GLY A 107 7.53 0.31 24.54
CA GLY A 107 6.25 0.30 23.83
C GLY A 107 6.02 -1.05 23.12
N THR A 108 4.81 -1.63 23.24
CA THR A 108 4.47 -2.92 22.62
C THR A 108 4.41 -2.73 21.10
N ILE A 109 5.26 -3.45 20.37
CA ILE A 109 5.23 -3.49 18.90
C ILE A 109 3.90 -4.16 18.49
N VAL A 110 3.00 -3.42 17.87
CA VAL A 110 1.67 -3.92 17.49
C VAL A 110 1.74 -4.83 16.25
N ASN A 111 2.75 -4.63 15.39
CA ASN A 111 2.85 -5.36 14.12
C ASN A 111 4.25 -5.95 13.84
N PRO A 112 4.79 -6.80 14.74
CA PRO A 112 6.16 -7.27 14.66
C PRO A 112 6.39 -8.08 13.39
N GLY A 113 7.37 -7.65 12.58
CA GLY A 113 7.89 -8.44 11.46
C GLY A 113 7.21 -8.22 10.12
N LYS A 114 6.21 -7.34 10.01
CA LYS A 114 5.63 -6.96 8.69
C LYS A 114 6.52 -6.00 7.90
N GLY A 115 7.39 -5.25 8.59
CA GLY A 115 8.26 -4.24 7.99
C GLY A 115 7.54 -2.94 7.62
N THR A 116 8.24 -2.03 6.93
CA THR A 116 7.75 -0.68 6.60
C THR A 116 6.51 -0.69 5.70
N ILE A 117 5.72 0.40 5.70
CA ILE A 117 4.60 0.61 4.76
C ILE A 117 5.04 0.37 3.31
N VAL A 118 6.25 0.79 2.94
CA VAL A 118 6.86 0.55 1.62
C VAL A 118 6.98 -0.94 1.32
N LYS A 119 7.49 -1.74 2.26
CA LYS A 119 7.60 -3.20 2.11
C LYS A 119 6.23 -3.85 2.03
N GLN A 120 5.31 -3.46 2.92
CA GLN A 120 3.94 -3.96 2.94
C GLN A 120 3.23 -3.70 1.60
N ALA A 121 3.29 -2.47 1.08
CA ALA A 121 2.71 -2.10 -0.20
C ALA A 121 3.33 -2.89 -1.37
N PHE A 122 4.66 -3.06 -1.38
CA PHE A 122 5.34 -3.87 -2.39
C PHE A 122 4.88 -5.33 -2.36
N THR A 123 4.83 -5.95 -1.18
CA THR A 123 4.38 -7.34 -1.00
C THR A 123 2.90 -7.51 -1.37
N THR A 124 2.02 -6.60 -0.94
CA THR A 124 0.58 -6.64 -1.28
C THR A 124 0.37 -6.55 -2.79
N ALA A 125 1.07 -5.67 -3.49
CA ALA A 125 0.95 -5.55 -4.94
C ALA A 125 1.36 -6.84 -5.67
N ALA A 126 2.45 -7.49 -5.23
CA ALA A 126 2.85 -8.78 -5.78
C ALA A 126 1.81 -9.89 -5.50
N GLU A 127 1.25 -9.93 -4.28
CA GLU A 127 0.18 -10.87 -3.93
C GLU A 127 -1.10 -10.67 -4.76
N MET A 128 -1.46 -9.43 -5.10
CA MET A 128 -2.60 -9.16 -5.98
C MET A 128 -2.40 -9.75 -7.38
N ILE A 129 -1.18 -9.69 -7.93
CA ILE A 129 -0.86 -10.31 -9.23
C ILE A 129 -0.94 -11.84 -9.14
N ALA A 130 -0.34 -12.43 -8.10
CA ALA A 130 -0.42 -13.87 -7.88
C ALA A 130 -1.87 -14.34 -7.67
N LEU A 131 -2.70 -13.52 -7.01
CA LEU A 131 -4.12 -13.78 -6.82
C LEU A 131 -4.90 -13.70 -8.15
N ALA A 132 -4.60 -12.71 -9.00
CA ALA A 132 -5.21 -12.59 -10.34
C ALA A 132 -4.98 -13.87 -11.16
N GLN A 133 -3.75 -14.37 -11.18
CA GLN A 133 -3.40 -15.63 -11.85
C GLN A 133 -4.18 -16.82 -11.29
N LYS A 134 -4.25 -16.94 -9.96
CA LYS A 134 -5.00 -18.02 -9.30
C LYS A 134 -6.50 -17.93 -9.57
N SER A 135 -7.03 -16.73 -9.75
CA SER A 135 -8.43 -16.47 -10.13
C SER A 135 -8.70 -16.70 -11.63
N GLY A 136 -7.72 -17.16 -12.42
CA GLY A 136 -7.89 -17.48 -13.84
C GLY A 136 -7.86 -16.26 -14.77
N TRP A 137 -7.36 -15.12 -14.29
CA TRP A 137 -7.16 -13.95 -15.14
C TRP A 137 -6.06 -14.25 -16.16
N ARG A 138 -6.26 -13.88 -17.42
CA ARG A 138 -5.24 -14.01 -18.49
C ARG A 138 -4.21 -12.88 -18.45
N GLY A 139 -4.59 -11.77 -17.84
CA GLY A 139 -3.79 -10.59 -17.65
C GLY A 139 -4.50 -9.58 -16.78
N VAL A 140 -3.78 -8.54 -16.40
CA VAL A 140 -4.28 -7.42 -15.58
C VAL A 140 -4.10 -6.11 -16.30
N ARG A 141 -5.02 -5.17 -16.10
CA ARG A 141 -4.84 -3.76 -16.42
C ARG A 141 -4.85 -2.96 -15.12
N ILE A 142 -3.80 -2.20 -14.88
CA ILE A 142 -3.76 -1.21 -13.81
C ILE A 142 -4.66 -0.05 -14.21
N ILE A 143 -5.63 0.26 -13.35
CA ILE A 143 -6.51 1.42 -13.51
C ILE A 143 -5.89 2.62 -12.81
N ASP A 144 -5.48 2.41 -11.55
CA ASP A 144 -4.85 3.43 -10.74
C ASP A 144 -4.07 2.79 -9.58
N GLY A 145 -3.23 3.58 -8.93
CA GLY A 145 -2.53 3.17 -7.72
C GLY A 145 -1.29 3.99 -7.45
N HIS A 146 -0.71 3.76 -6.28
CA HIS A 146 0.56 4.36 -5.89
C HIS A 146 1.68 3.91 -6.85
N PRO A 147 2.56 4.80 -7.35
CA PRO A 147 3.62 4.45 -8.30
C PRO A 147 4.51 3.27 -7.87
N LEU A 148 4.84 3.17 -6.58
CA LEU A 148 5.54 2.01 -6.00
C LEU A 148 4.78 0.70 -6.19
N MET A 149 3.47 0.68 -5.96
CA MET A 149 2.66 -0.52 -6.08
C MET A 149 2.45 -0.90 -7.54
N GLN A 150 2.28 0.08 -8.43
CA GLN A 150 2.24 -0.17 -9.89
C GLN A 150 3.56 -0.80 -10.37
N TRP A 151 4.70 -0.27 -9.91
CA TRP A 151 6.01 -0.84 -10.21
C TRP A 151 6.20 -2.25 -9.64
N ALA A 152 5.74 -2.50 -8.42
CA ALA A 152 5.79 -3.82 -7.79
C ALA A 152 4.92 -4.86 -8.53
N ALA A 153 3.71 -4.46 -8.92
CA ALA A 153 2.82 -5.28 -9.75
C ALA A 153 3.45 -5.59 -11.11
N TRP A 154 4.06 -4.60 -11.76
CA TRP A 154 4.80 -4.80 -13.01
C TRP A 154 6.00 -5.75 -12.84
N MET A 155 6.76 -5.62 -11.75
CA MET A 155 7.86 -6.53 -11.46
C MET A 155 7.37 -7.97 -11.34
N GLN A 156 6.35 -8.21 -10.53
CA GLN A 156 5.80 -9.55 -10.32
C GLN A 156 5.23 -10.12 -11.62
N ALA A 157 4.46 -9.32 -12.37
CA ALA A 157 3.90 -9.76 -13.65
C ALA A 157 5.00 -10.11 -14.66
N THR A 158 6.07 -9.32 -14.73
CA THR A 158 7.21 -9.61 -15.60
C THR A 158 7.93 -10.89 -15.19
N ASP A 159 8.04 -11.15 -13.88
CA ASP A 159 8.72 -12.32 -13.34
C ASP A 159 7.94 -13.61 -13.60
N ASP A 160 6.62 -13.54 -13.56
CA ASP A 160 5.72 -14.66 -13.85
C ASP A 160 5.32 -14.77 -15.33
N ALA A 161 5.90 -13.93 -16.21
CA ALA A 161 5.51 -13.79 -17.62
C ALA A 161 3.99 -13.56 -17.83
N PHE A 162 3.39 -12.81 -16.91
CA PHE A 162 1.97 -12.47 -16.89
C PHE A 162 1.70 -11.17 -17.62
N HIS A 163 0.61 -11.13 -18.39
CA HIS A 163 0.25 -9.94 -19.17
C HIS A 163 -0.21 -8.81 -18.26
N LEU A 164 0.39 -7.62 -18.41
CA LEU A 164 0.06 -6.43 -17.62
C LEU A 164 -0.01 -5.19 -18.51
N GLU A 165 -1.10 -4.44 -18.36
CA GLU A 165 -1.38 -3.17 -19.03
C GLU A 165 -1.50 -2.02 -18.02
N GLY A 166 -1.39 -0.78 -18.48
CA GLY A 166 -1.63 0.42 -17.67
C GLY A 166 -0.41 0.97 -16.91
N TYR A 167 0.73 0.26 -16.93
CA TYR A 167 2.00 0.75 -16.43
C TYR A 167 3.11 0.57 -17.46
N GLU A 168 3.71 1.68 -17.89
CA GLU A 168 4.86 1.67 -18.80
C GLU A 168 6.15 1.91 -18.00
N PRO A 169 7.03 0.89 -17.89
CA PRO A 169 8.28 1.05 -17.15
C PRO A 169 9.26 1.95 -17.90
N ASP A 170 9.65 3.05 -17.25
CA ASP A 170 10.72 3.92 -17.72
C ASP A 170 12.12 3.28 -17.54
N GLU A 171 13.15 3.93 -18.05
CA GLU A 171 14.53 3.42 -17.94
C GLU A 171 14.98 3.27 -16.47
N LYS A 172 14.51 4.16 -15.58
CA LYS A 172 14.82 4.11 -14.15
C LYS A 172 14.18 2.89 -13.48
N ALA A 173 12.93 2.58 -13.79
CA ALA A 173 12.20 1.41 -13.28
C ALA A 173 12.88 0.10 -13.70
N ARG A 174 13.36 0.03 -14.95
CA ARG A 174 14.13 -1.12 -15.47
C ARG A 174 15.45 -1.30 -14.72
N LYS A 175 16.26 -0.24 -14.59
CA LYS A 175 17.51 -0.26 -13.80
C LYS A 175 17.27 -0.63 -12.33
N LYS A 176 16.19 -0.12 -11.73
CA LYS A 176 15.81 -0.44 -10.36
C LYS A 176 15.50 -1.94 -10.21
N ARG A 177 14.77 -2.54 -11.15
CA ARG A 177 14.49 -3.98 -11.16
C ARG A 177 15.77 -4.81 -11.29
N GLU A 178 16.67 -4.46 -12.19
CA GLU A 178 17.96 -5.15 -12.36
C GLU A 178 18.79 -5.16 -11.06
N ARG A 179 18.80 -4.03 -10.34
CA ARG A 179 19.48 -3.92 -9.04
C ARG A 179 18.88 -4.85 -7.99
N VAL A 180 17.54 -4.89 -7.89
CA VAL A 180 16.84 -5.75 -6.92
C VAL A 180 17.10 -7.23 -7.20
N LYS A 181 17.02 -7.65 -8.47
CA LYS A 181 17.31 -9.04 -8.84
C LYS A 181 18.75 -9.45 -8.55
N ARG A 182 19.71 -8.55 -8.80
CA ARG A 182 21.11 -8.81 -8.48
C ARG A 182 21.32 -9.02 -6.98
N SER A 183 20.70 -8.20 -6.13
CA SER A 183 20.78 -8.38 -4.67
C SER A 183 20.17 -9.71 -4.21
N GLU A 184 19.03 -10.13 -4.78
CA GLU A 184 18.41 -11.41 -4.43
C GLU A 184 19.30 -12.61 -4.77
N VAL A 185 19.94 -12.60 -5.94
CA VAL A 185 20.90 -13.65 -6.34
C VAL A 185 22.12 -13.65 -5.42
N GLU A 186 22.67 -12.48 -5.10
CA GLU A 186 23.82 -12.34 -4.19
C GLU A 186 23.48 -12.84 -2.77
N ASP A 187 22.27 -12.59 -2.27
CA ASP A 187 21.83 -13.05 -0.96
C ASP A 187 21.55 -14.56 -0.93
N GLN A 188 20.98 -15.13 -1.99
CA GLN A 188 20.83 -16.58 -2.13
C GLN A 188 22.19 -17.30 -2.16
N LEU A 189 23.19 -16.73 -2.85
CA LEU A 189 24.56 -17.25 -2.86
C LEU A 189 25.18 -17.26 -1.45
N LYS A 190 24.96 -16.21 -0.65
CA LYS A 190 25.46 -16.16 0.74
C LYS A 190 24.78 -17.17 1.66
N ILE A 191 23.47 -17.42 1.49
CA ILE A 191 22.73 -18.41 2.28
C ILE A 191 23.23 -19.83 1.99
N ASN A 192 23.51 -20.14 0.73
CA ASN A 192 24.02 -21.45 0.31
C ASN A 192 25.48 -21.71 0.72
N VAL A 193 26.22 -20.67 1.11
CA VAL A 193 27.61 -20.78 1.58
C VAL A 193 27.69 -20.86 3.12
N LYS A 194 26.59 -21.20 3.82
CA LYS A 194 26.65 -21.33 5.28
C LYS A 194 27.78 -22.30 5.71
N PRO A 195 28.67 -21.84 6.61
CA PRO A 195 30.00 -22.38 6.74
C PRO A 195 30.00 -23.73 7.44
N THR A 196 30.79 -24.65 6.91
CA THR A 196 31.28 -25.85 7.59
C THR A 196 31.93 -25.39 8.90
N ARG A 197 31.21 -25.47 10.02
CA ARG A 197 31.83 -25.33 11.34
C ARG A 197 32.72 -26.55 11.55
N ARG A 198 34.03 -26.29 11.62
CA ARG A 198 35.04 -27.19 12.16
C ARG A 198 34.69 -27.63 13.58
#